data_AF-A0AAU9WPB6-F1
#
_entry.id   AF-A0AAU9WPB6-F1
#
_cell.length_a   1.000
_cell.length_b   1.000
_cell.length_c   1.000
_cell.angle_alpha   90.00
_cell.angle_beta   90.00
_cell.angle_gamma   90.00
#
_symmetry.space_group_name_H-M   'P 1'
#
loop_
_entity.id
_entity.type
_entity.pdbx_description
1 polymer ?
#
loop_
_entity_poly.entity_id
_entity_poly.type
_entity_poly.pdbx_seq_one_letter_code
_entity_poly.pdbx_strand_id
1 'polypeptide(L)'
;MFKQGKCIPDYPKNTYRCHCPWDYNVLKNCEKDWIAFWWYDVGTMWPSDEKDVLAYDFGYCELRDPYCFGRLPADAKADHTEMLAVDSEGTTYKWSFSSNVPAASAAWRAFHDHQEVDHGESVGSIPAWNPEVLNGSEPRNDQRAFMYREENGVKSVLLDDNNCDCLSTLSLGHGMCHNGSRSASVNSFGVDTLYEPSCQSPRSGIGLTLYVRRKTLN
;
A
#
# COMPACT_ATOMS: atom_id res chain seq x y z
N MET A 1 0.47 24.73 27.75
CA MET A 1 1.87 24.78 27.28
C MET A 1 2.54 23.49 27.74
N PHE A 2 2.55 22.46 26.89
CA PHE A 2 3.29 21.22 27.16
C PHE A 2 4.38 21.09 26.11
N LYS A 3 5.63 21.08 26.58
CA LYS A 3 6.81 20.79 25.78
C LYS A 3 7.07 19.28 25.81
N GLN A 4 7.49 18.79 24.65
CA GLN A 4 8.39 17.66 24.39
C GLN A 4 7.85 16.22 24.41
N GLY A 5 7.88 15.62 23.22
CA GLY A 5 8.47 14.30 22.97
C GLY A 5 9.20 14.34 21.62
N LYS A 6 10.54 14.37 21.63
CA LYS A 6 11.35 14.21 20.42
C LYS A 6 11.31 12.73 20.01
N CYS A 7 10.93 12.42 18.78
CA CYS A 7 11.25 11.14 18.15
C CYS A 7 12.60 11.28 17.43
N ILE A 8 13.58 10.46 17.81
CA ILE A 8 14.92 10.35 17.21
C ILE A 8 15.13 8.86 16.89
N PRO A 9 15.49 8.47 15.65
CA PRO A 9 16.07 7.16 15.36
C PRO A 9 17.59 7.15 15.62
N ASP A 10 18.07 6.12 16.30
CA ASP A 10 19.50 5.77 16.42
C ASP A 10 19.67 4.42 15.70
N TYR A 11 20.46 4.41 14.62
CA TYR A 11 20.67 3.27 13.72
C TYR A 11 21.65 2.16 14.19
N PRO A 12 22.13 2.08 15.45
CA PRO A 12 22.82 0.90 15.92
C PRO A 12 21.99 0.19 17.01
N LYS A 13 21.52 -1.02 16.70
CA LYS A 13 20.95 -2.07 17.59
C LYS A 13 19.44 -2.27 17.47
N ASN A 14 19.03 -3.22 16.62
CA ASN A 14 17.98 -4.23 16.82
C ASN A 14 16.81 -3.94 17.81
N THR A 15 16.20 -2.77 17.77
CA THR A 15 14.96 -2.49 18.51
C THR A 15 14.00 -1.69 17.64
N TYR A 16 12.96 -2.36 17.14
CA TYR A 16 11.85 -1.76 16.40
C TYR A 16 10.88 -1.08 17.36
N ARG A 17 10.49 0.18 17.12
CA ARG A 17 9.18 0.72 17.54
C ARG A 17 8.68 1.88 16.67
N CYS A 18 7.39 1.77 16.37
CA CYS A 18 6.53 2.62 15.57
C CYS A 18 6.27 4.03 16.07
N HIS A 19 5.92 4.92 15.13
CA HIS A 19 5.00 6.03 15.36
C HIS A 19 4.19 6.39 14.11
N CYS A 20 2.98 5.84 14.01
CA CYS A 20 1.71 6.57 13.96
C CYS A 20 1.63 7.96 13.31
N PRO A 21 1.31 8.16 12.01
CA PRO A 21 0.69 9.41 11.61
C PRO A 21 -0.74 9.45 12.20
N TRP A 22 -1.28 10.65 12.41
CA TRP A 22 -2.63 10.96 12.91
C TRP A 22 -2.84 10.95 14.44
N ASP A 23 -3.43 12.08 14.85
CA ASP A 23 -3.86 12.51 16.18
C ASP A 23 -5.40 12.34 16.30
N TYR A 24 -5.92 11.22 15.79
CA TYR A 24 -7.28 10.78 16.02
C TYR A 24 -7.24 9.37 16.64
N ASN A 25 -8.13 9.15 17.60
CA ASN A 25 -8.24 7.98 18.48
C ASN A 25 -8.45 6.63 17.74
N VAL A 26 -7.50 6.20 16.91
CA VAL A 26 -7.38 4.85 16.40
C VAL A 26 -6.24 4.18 17.16
N LEU A 27 -6.59 3.17 17.95
CA LEU A 27 -5.69 2.46 18.83
C LEU A 27 -4.52 1.85 18.05
N LYS A 28 -3.34 2.42 18.28
CA LYS A 28 -2.05 2.05 17.69
C LYS A 28 -1.52 0.78 18.36
N ASN A 29 -2.10 -0.39 18.07
CA ASN A 29 -1.39 -1.65 18.30
C ASN A 29 -0.35 -1.83 17.20
N CYS A 30 0.78 -1.15 17.35
CA CYS A 30 1.99 -1.67 16.76
C CYS A 30 2.42 -2.90 17.53
N GLU A 31 1.94 -4.06 17.08
CA GLU A 31 2.56 -5.34 17.43
C GLU A 31 4.05 -5.26 17.07
N LYS A 32 4.89 -5.91 17.89
CA LYS A 32 6.35 -5.71 18.01
C LYS A 32 7.20 -5.89 16.73
N ASP A 33 6.63 -6.10 15.55
CA ASP A 33 7.35 -6.60 14.37
C ASP A 33 6.97 -5.94 13.03
N TRP A 34 6.09 -4.92 13.03
CA TRP A 34 5.71 -4.20 11.80
C TRP A 34 6.61 -3.00 11.52
N ILE A 35 7.07 -2.86 10.28
CA ILE A 35 7.93 -1.76 9.83
C ILE A 35 7.29 -1.07 8.63
N ALA A 36 7.11 0.24 8.68
CA ALA A 36 6.60 1.01 7.54
C ALA A 36 7.63 1.01 6.41
N PHE A 37 7.17 0.79 5.17
CA PHE A 37 8.02 0.88 3.97
C PHE A 37 7.44 1.82 2.92
N TRP A 38 6.17 2.21 3.05
CA TRP A 38 5.47 3.05 2.10
C TRP A 38 4.40 3.88 2.84
N TRP A 39 4.25 5.16 2.51
CA TRP A 39 3.16 5.99 3.04
C TRP A 39 2.82 7.19 2.14
N TYR A 40 1.62 7.72 2.34
CA TYR A 40 1.18 9.01 1.80
C TYR A 40 0.28 9.68 2.83
N ASP A 41 0.63 10.88 3.28
CA ASP A 41 -0.12 11.56 4.34
C ASP A 41 -1.35 12.30 3.79
N VAL A 42 -2.44 12.35 4.57
CA VAL A 42 -3.65 13.13 4.26
C VAL A 42 -3.28 14.59 3.98
N GLY A 43 -3.81 15.12 2.89
CA GLY A 43 -3.61 16.49 2.44
C GLY A 43 -2.28 16.72 1.73
N THR A 44 -1.42 15.71 1.61
CA THR A 44 -0.18 15.81 0.83
C THR A 44 -0.52 16.13 -0.62
N MET A 45 0.17 17.11 -1.19
CA MET A 45 0.08 17.41 -2.61
C MET A 45 0.99 16.44 -3.36
N TRP A 46 0.49 15.87 -4.47
CA TRP A 46 1.30 14.97 -5.28
C TRP A 46 2.59 15.67 -5.75
N PRO A 47 3.77 15.11 -5.50
CA PRO A 47 5.02 15.73 -5.92
C PRO A 47 5.16 15.67 -7.44
N SER A 48 5.49 16.79 -8.09
CA SER A 48 5.54 16.89 -9.57
C SER A 48 6.54 15.93 -10.22
N ASP A 49 7.61 15.63 -9.49
CA ASP A 49 8.75 14.88 -9.97
C ASP A 49 8.60 13.37 -9.72
N GLU A 50 7.61 12.98 -8.90
CA GLU A 50 7.30 11.57 -8.66
C GLU A 50 6.54 10.99 -9.84
N LYS A 51 7.09 9.88 -10.36
CA LYS A 51 6.57 9.12 -11.51
C LYS A 51 6.34 7.65 -11.19
N ASP A 52 6.54 7.24 -9.94
CA ASP A 52 6.47 5.84 -9.56
C ASP A 52 6.15 5.68 -8.07
N VAL A 53 5.03 5.04 -7.75
CA VAL A 53 4.63 4.76 -6.36
C VAL A 53 5.53 3.74 -5.67
N LEU A 54 6.43 3.07 -6.40
CA LEU A 54 7.41 2.11 -5.88
C LEU A 54 8.85 2.51 -6.28
N ALA A 55 9.12 3.81 -6.42
CA ALA A 55 10.39 4.34 -6.90
C ALA A 55 11.61 3.92 -6.05
N TYR A 56 11.43 3.82 -4.73
CA TYR A 56 12.56 3.82 -3.80
C TYR A 56 12.81 2.46 -3.17
N ASP A 57 14.07 2.18 -2.85
CA ASP A 57 14.44 1.02 -2.05
C ASP A 57 13.94 1.18 -0.61
N PHE A 58 13.80 0.04 0.09
CA PHE A 58 13.44 0.04 1.50
C PHE A 58 14.42 0.89 2.34
N GLY A 59 13.87 1.78 3.16
CA GLY A 59 14.64 2.65 4.05
C GLY A 59 15.20 3.92 3.40
N TYR A 60 14.81 4.24 2.16
CA TYR A 60 15.21 5.48 1.49
C TYR A 60 14.66 6.75 2.15
N CYS A 61 13.38 6.71 2.54
CA CYS A 61 12.67 7.90 3.01
C CYS A 61 12.98 8.20 4.49
N GLU A 62 12.94 9.48 4.84
CA GLU A 62 13.08 9.95 6.20
C GLU A 62 11.74 9.92 6.94
N LEU A 63 11.79 9.70 8.26
CA LEU A 63 10.58 9.55 9.09
C LEU A 63 9.61 10.73 9.07
N ARG A 64 10.04 11.90 8.59
CA ARG A 64 9.22 13.12 8.54
C ARG A 64 8.81 13.51 7.13
N ASP A 65 9.15 12.69 6.14
CA ASP A 65 8.71 12.92 4.77
C ASP A 65 7.18 12.75 4.72
N PRO A 66 6.46 13.63 4.02
CA PRO A 66 5.00 13.56 3.93
C PRO A 66 4.51 12.36 3.10
N TYR A 67 5.42 11.68 2.42
CA TYR A 67 5.17 10.44 1.68
C TYR A 67 6.46 9.61 1.63
N CYS A 68 6.31 8.33 1.32
CA CYS A 68 7.38 7.44 0.94
C CYS A 68 6.88 6.43 -0.07
N PHE A 69 7.50 6.39 -1.24
CA PHE A 69 7.18 5.48 -2.33
C PHE A 69 8.17 4.32 -2.37
N GLY A 70 8.31 3.65 -1.21
CA GLY A 70 9.29 2.60 -1.00
C GLY A 70 8.80 1.21 -1.37
N ARG A 71 9.77 0.32 -1.61
CA ARG A 71 9.60 -1.11 -1.87
C ARG A 71 9.86 -1.95 -0.62
N LEU A 72 9.53 -3.23 -0.70
CA LEU A 72 9.83 -4.22 0.32
C LEU A 72 11.35 -4.40 0.49
N PRO A 73 11.80 -4.85 1.68
CA PRO A 73 13.22 -5.15 1.90
C PRO A 73 13.74 -6.18 0.89
N ALA A 74 14.92 -5.91 0.31
CA ALA A 74 15.51 -6.77 -0.73
C ALA A 74 15.87 -8.19 -0.26
N ASP A 75 15.93 -8.44 1.05
CA ASP A 75 16.19 -9.75 1.63
C ASP A 75 14.90 -10.49 2.07
N ALA A 76 13.73 -9.90 1.82
CA ALA A 76 12.45 -10.50 2.10
C ALA A 76 12.17 -11.67 1.14
N LYS A 77 11.25 -12.56 1.53
CA LYS A 77 10.85 -13.73 0.73
C LYS A 77 9.34 -13.86 0.73
N ALA A 78 8.75 -13.99 -0.46
CA ALA A 78 7.30 -13.96 -0.66
C ALA A 78 6.52 -14.79 0.37
N ASP A 79 6.79 -16.10 0.47
CA ASP A 79 6.02 -16.97 1.35
C ASP A 79 6.25 -16.72 2.85
N HIS A 80 7.24 -15.89 3.21
CA HIS A 80 7.58 -15.54 4.60
C HIS A 80 7.34 -14.06 4.91
N THR A 81 6.59 -13.35 4.09
CA THR A 81 6.32 -11.92 4.28
C THR A 81 4.83 -11.64 4.38
N GLU A 82 4.48 -10.75 5.30
CA GLU A 82 3.14 -10.19 5.44
C GLU A 82 3.19 -8.68 5.20
N MET A 83 2.10 -8.16 4.65
CA MET A 83 1.87 -6.73 4.44
C MET A 83 0.63 -6.29 5.22
N LEU A 84 0.73 -5.19 5.93
CA LEU A 84 -0.37 -4.53 6.62
C LEU A 84 -0.62 -3.19 5.96
N ALA A 85 -1.87 -2.85 5.69
CA ALA A 85 -2.26 -1.53 5.22
C ALA A 85 -3.21 -0.89 6.22
N VAL A 86 -3.02 0.40 6.48
CA VAL A 86 -3.86 1.21 7.37
C VAL A 86 -4.18 2.52 6.67
N ASP A 87 -5.45 2.81 6.43
CA ASP A 87 -5.89 4.09 5.86
C ASP A 87 -6.33 5.10 6.94
N SER A 88 -6.49 6.36 6.52
CA SER A 88 -6.91 7.47 7.38
C SER A 88 -8.37 7.38 7.86
N GLU A 89 -9.19 6.52 7.26
CA GLU A 89 -10.57 6.25 7.69
C GLU A 89 -10.61 5.17 8.80
N GLY A 90 -9.47 4.53 9.08
CA GLY A 90 -9.30 3.54 10.14
C GLY A 90 -9.46 2.10 9.68
N THR A 91 -9.61 1.83 8.38
CA THR A 91 -9.63 0.46 7.86
C THR A 91 -8.24 -0.15 7.98
N THR A 92 -8.17 -1.41 8.39
CA THR A 92 -6.90 -2.14 8.54
C THR A 92 -7.01 -3.52 7.91
N TYR A 93 -6.19 -3.74 6.88
CA TYR A 93 -6.12 -5.00 6.14
C TYR A 93 -4.73 -5.60 6.22
N LYS A 94 -4.67 -6.94 6.29
CA LYS A 94 -3.43 -7.70 6.31
C LYS A 94 -3.45 -8.76 5.22
N TRP A 95 -2.38 -8.80 4.42
CA TRP A 95 -2.14 -9.85 3.44
C TRP A 95 -0.92 -10.68 3.81
N SER A 96 -0.99 -11.96 3.50
CA SER A 96 0.20 -12.82 3.40
C SER A 96 0.60 -12.92 1.94
N PHE A 97 1.83 -12.58 1.59
CA PHE A 97 2.34 -12.90 0.27
C PHE A 97 2.44 -14.42 0.11
N SER A 98 2.28 -14.88 -1.13
CA SER A 98 2.45 -16.27 -1.51
C SER A 98 2.87 -16.40 -2.97
N SER A 99 3.85 -17.25 -3.26
CA SER A 99 4.26 -17.58 -4.63
C SER A 99 3.21 -18.40 -5.39
N ASN A 100 2.23 -18.98 -4.68
CA ASN A 100 1.24 -19.91 -5.25
C ASN A 100 -0.10 -19.23 -5.57
N VAL A 101 -0.25 -17.95 -5.21
CA VAL A 101 -1.47 -17.17 -5.49
C VAL A 101 -1.10 -16.12 -6.54
N PRO A 102 -1.66 -16.19 -7.77
CA PRO A 102 -1.17 -15.35 -8.87
C PRO A 102 -1.21 -13.84 -8.58
N ALA A 103 -2.30 -13.32 -8.00
CA ALA A 103 -2.39 -11.92 -7.59
C ALA A 103 -1.33 -11.55 -6.52
N ALA A 104 -1.06 -12.44 -5.56
CA ALA A 104 -0.02 -12.22 -4.55
C ALA A 104 1.39 -12.27 -5.14
N SER A 105 1.63 -13.17 -6.10
CA SER A 105 2.91 -13.28 -6.81
C SER A 105 3.16 -12.07 -7.72
N ALA A 106 2.12 -11.57 -8.39
CA ALA A 106 2.17 -10.33 -9.16
C ALA A 106 2.47 -9.12 -8.25
N ALA A 107 1.77 -9.03 -7.12
CA ALA A 107 2.06 -7.99 -6.12
C ALA A 107 3.50 -8.09 -5.59
N TRP A 108 4.01 -9.29 -5.35
CA TRP A 108 5.41 -9.49 -4.96
C TRP A 108 6.38 -8.96 -6.02
N ARG A 109 6.18 -9.32 -7.29
CA ARG A 109 7.00 -8.83 -8.41
C ARG A 109 7.06 -7.30 -8.46
N ALA A 110 5.95 -6.62 -8.18
CA ALA A 110 5.92 -5.17 -8.12
C ALA A 110 6.60 -4.62 -6.86
N PHE A 111 6.07 -4.96 -5.68
CA PHE A 111 6.51 -4.39 -4.40
C PHE A 111 7.94 -4.77 -4.00
N HIS A 112 8.46 -5.90 -4.45
CA HIS A 112 9.82 -6.37 -4.13
C HIS A 112 10.75 -6.29 -5.34
N ASP A 113 10.40 -6.91 -6.46
CA ASP A 113 11.29 -7.04 -7.61
C ASP A 113 11.27 -5.81 -8.54
N HIS A 114 10.38 -4.84 -8.27
CA HIS A 114 10.18 -3.63 -9.07
C HIS A 114 9.87 -3.92 -10.55
N GLN A 115 9.12 -4.99 -10.78
CA GLN A 115 8.71 -5.40 -12.11
C GLN A 115 7.28 -4.96 -12.38
N GLU A 116 7.08 -4.32 -13.53
CA GLU A 116 5.75 -4.00 -14.02
C GLU A 116 4.91 -5.26 -14.22
N VAL A 117 3.61 -5.11 -13.95
CA VAL A 117 2.59 -6.13 -14.11
C VAL A 117 1.45 -5.49 -14.89
N ASP A 118 1.28 -5.94 -16.13
CA ASP A 118 0.21 -5.44 -16.99
C ASP A 118 -1.15 -5.96 -16.56
N HIS A 119 -2.20 -5.26 -17.00
CA HIS A 119 -3.58 -5.72 -16.85
C HIS A 119 -3.76 -7.11 -17.49
N GLY A 120 -4.61 -7.94 -16.89
CA GLY A 120 -4.91 -9.27 -17.42
C GLY A 120 -3.92 -10.38 -17.02
N GLU A 121 -2.71 -10.05 -16.54
CA GLU A 121 -1.73 -11.06 -16.11
C GLU A 121 -2.22 -11.92 -14.93
N SER A 122 -2.96 -11.33 -14.00
CA SER A 122 -3.43 -12.01 -12.79
C SER A 122 -4.95 -12.17 -12.70
N VAL A 123 -5.73 -11.58 -13.61
CA VAL A 123 -7.21 -11.52 -13.55
C VAL A 123 -7.85 -12.91 -13.49
N GLY A 124 -8.89 -13.04 -12.65
CA GLY A 124 -9.64 -14.29 -12.50
C GLY A 124 -8.85 -15.41 -11.83
N SER A 125 -7.70 -15.08 -11.22
CA SER A 125 -6.86 -16.04 -10.53
C SER A 125 -7.61 -16.72 -9.37
N ILE A 126 -7.38 -18.03 -9.22
CA ILE A 126 -7.89 -18.85 -8.13
C ILE A 126 -6.68 -19.50 -7.44
N PRO A 127 -6.55 -19.40 -6.10
CA PRO A 127 -7.43 -18.67 -5.19
C PRO A 127 -7.30 -17.14 -5.31
N ALA A 128 -8.26 -16.40 -4.75
CA ALA A 128 -8.15 -14.95 -4.58
C ALA A 128 -7.11 -14.61 -3.51
N TRP A 129 -6.53 -13.40 -3.59
CA TRP A 129 -5.63 -12.85 -2.60
C TRP A 129 -6.34 -11.84 -1.68
N ASN A 130 -7.38 -12.31 -1.00
CA ASN A 130 -8.16 -11.47 -0.09
C ASN A 130 -7.38 -11.13 1.20
N PRO A 131 -7.55 -9.92 1.75
CA PRO A 131 -6.98 -9.58 3.05
C PRO A 131 -7.70 -10.30 4.19
N GLU A 132 -6.97 -10.52 5.27
CA GLU A 132 -7.55 -10.61 6.60
C GLU A 132 -7.93 -9.20 7.08
N VAL A 133 -9.18 -9.03 7.51
CA VAL A 133 -9.69 -7.75 8.00
C VAL A 133 -9.46 -7.65 9.50
N LEU A 134 -8.58 -6.73 9.90
CA LEU A 134 -8.30 -6.48 11.32
C LEU A 134 -9.18 -5.38 11.90
N ASN A 135 -9.57 -4.41 11.07
CA ASN A 135 -10.52 -3.36 11.43
C ASN A 135 -11.24 -2.83 10.19
N GLY A 136 -12.49 -2.39 10.34
CA GLY A 136 -13.31 -1.85 9.24
C GLY A 136 -14.21 -2.89 8.57
N SER A 137 -14.61 -2.62 7.33
CA SER A 137 -15.49 -3.50 6.55
C SER A 137 -14.68 -4.46 5.67
N GLU A 138 -15.28 -5.58 5.27
CA GLU A 138 -14.65 -6.49 4.30
C GLU A 138 -14.68 -5.91 2.87
N PRO A 139 -13.68 -6.24 2.03
CA PRO A 139 -13.74 -5.95 0.60
C PRO A 139 -15.04 -6.46 -0.02
N ARG A 140 -15.63 -5.69 -0.92
CA ARG A 140 -16.89 -6.10 -1.58
C ARG A 140 -16.71 -7.26 -2.53
N ASN A 141 -15.56 -7.32 -3.20
CA ASN A 141 -15.23 -8.33 -4.19
C ASN A 141 -13.94 -9.06 -3.80
N ASP A 142 -13.77 -10.24 -4.39
CA ASP A 142 -12.54 -11.01 -4.26
C ASP A 142 -11.39 -10.32 -4.99
N GLN A 143 -10.27 -10.13 -4.30
CA GLN A 143 -9.07 -9.50 -4.83
C GLN A 143 -8.30 -10.51 -5.70
N ARG A 144 -8.53 -10.46 -7.01
CA ARG A 144 -8.05 -11.44 -7.99
C ARG A 144 -7.19 -10.84 -9.07
N ALA A 145 -7.05 -9.52 -9.10
CA ALA A 145 -6.42 -8.80 -10.18
C ALA A 145 -5.50 -7.71 -9.62
N PHE A 146 -4.21 -7.87 -9.86
CA PHE A 146 -3.18 -6.92 -9.52
C PHE A 146 -2.59 -6.32 -10.80
N MET A 147 -2.28 -5.03 -10.78
CA MET A 147 -1.46 -4.38 -11.80
C MET A 147 -0.53 -3.33 -11.17
N TYR A 148 0.63 -3.20 -11.80
CA TYR A 148 1.61 -2.16 -11.51
C TYR A 148 2.20 -1.71 -12.84
N ARG A 149 1.74 -0.58 -13.35
CA ARG A 149 2.09 -0.09 -14.68
C ARG A 149 1.98 1.44 -14.74
N GLU A 150 2.56 2.03 -15.77
CA GLU A 150 2.35 3.44 -16.04
C GLU A 150 0.89 3.69 -16.46
N GLU A 151 0.25 4.65 -15.79
CA GLU A 151 -0.98 5.28 -16.24
C GLU A 151 -0.80 6.78 -16.08
N ASN A 152 -1.05 7.52 -17.15
CA ASN A 152 -1.02 8.98 -17.13
C ASN A 152 0.29 9.57 -16.54
N GLY A 153 1.42 8.97 -16.93
CA GLY A 153 2.77 9.42 -16.56
C GLY A 153 3.21 9.05 -15.13
N VAL A 154 2.46 8.22 -14.41
CA VAL A 154 2.83 7.69 -13.09
C VAL A 154 2.65 6.17 -13.07
N LYS A 155 3.70 5.43 -12.70
CA LYS A 155 3.56 4.02 -12.35
C LYS A 155 2.75 3.89 -11.08
N SER A 156 1.61 3.24 -11.21
CA SER A 156 0.54 3.18 -10.20
C SER A 156 0.26 1.73 -9.86
N VAL A 157 -0.30 1.48 -8.68
CA VAL A 157 -0.66 0.14 -8.21
C VAL A 157 -2.18 0.03 -8.10
N LEU A 158 -2.73 -1.09 -8.56
CA LEU A 158 -4.12 -1.47 -8.25
C LEU A 158 -4.20 -2.94 -7.85
N LEU A 159 -4.89 -3.20 -6.74
CA LEU A 159 -5.43 -4.51 -6.35
C LEU A 159 -6.95 -4.45 -6.31
N ASP A 160 -7.58 -5.29 -7.12
CA ASP A 160 -9.03 -5.33 -7.33
C ASP A 160 -9.48 -6.75 -7.76
N ASP A 161 -10.74 -6.97 -8.14
CA ASP A 161 -11.25 -8.20 -8.73
C ASP A 161 -11.05 -8.34 -10.24
N ASN A 162 -11.04 -7.23 -11.01
CA ASN A 162 -11.10 -7.26 -12.47
C ASN A 162 -10.13 -6.29 -13.19
N ASN A 163 -9.17 -5.71 -12.44
CA ASN A 163 -8.29 -4.62 -12.89
C ASN A 163 -9.06 -3.34 -13.27
N CYS A 164 -10.06 -2.94 -12.47
CA CYS A 164 -10.71 -1.64 -12.58
C CYS A 164 -10.90 -1.00 -11.20
N ASP A 165 -10.45 0.23 -11.02
CA ASP A 165 -10.31 0.94 -9.73
C ASP A 165 -11.54 0.95 -8.80
N CYS A 166 -12.74 0.83 -9.36
CA CYS A 166 -14.00 0.75 -8.64
C CYS A 166 -14.09 -0.49 -7.73
N LEU A 167 -14.29 -0.28 -6.42
CA LEU A 167 -14.35 -1.34 -5.39
C LEU A 167 -13.01 -2.05 -5.10
N SER A 168 -11.91 -1.42 -5.49
CA SER A 168 -10.56 -1.90 -5.20
C SER A 168 -10.23 -1.89 -3.71
N THR A 169 -9.22 -2.69 -3.31
CA THR A 169 -8.72 -2.70 -1.93
C THR A 169 -7.37 -2.02 -1.74
N LEU A 170 -6.67 -1.75 -2.84
CA LEU A 170 -5.43 -1.00 -2.82
C LEU A 170 -5.29 -0.24 -4.13
N SER A 171 -5.22 1.08 -4.06
CA SER A 171 -5.09 1.96 -5.22
C SER A 171 -4.14 3.10 -4.89
N LEU A 172 -2.96 3.10 -5.53
CA LEU A 172 -1.85 4.02 -5.27
C LEU A 172 -1.45 4.72 -6.57
N GLY A 173 -1.28 6.05 -6.54
CA GLY A 173 -0.87 6.83 -7.70
C GLY A 173 -2.08 7.38 -8.44
N HIS A 174 -2.23 7.00 -9.71
CA HIS A 174 -3.38 7.34 -10.55
C HIS A 174 -4.38 6.18 -10.59
N GLY A 175 -5.67 6.48 -10.79
CA GLY A 175 -6.71 5.46 -10.88
C GLY A 175 -6.61 4.68 -12.19
N MET A 176 -6.70 3.36 -12.15
CA MET A 176 -6.49 2.51 -13.32
C MET A 176 -7.69 1.61 -13.60
N CYS A 177 -7.99 1.38 -14.87
CA CYS A 177 -8.98 0.43 -15.35
C CYS A 177 -8.55 -0.13 -16.72
N HIS A 178 -8.21 -1.41 -16.76
CA HIS A 178 -7.65 -2.10 -17.92
C HIS A 178 -6.47 -1.32 -18.55
N ASN A 179 -6.66 -0.71 -19.73
CA ASN A 179 -5.67 0.07 -20.48
C ASN A 179 -5.79 1.59 -20.27
N GLY A 180 -6.53 2.04 -19.25
CA GLY A 180 -6.73 3.46 -18.98
C GLY A 180 -7.17 3.68 -17.54
N SER A 181 -8.14 4.59 -17.34
CA SER A 181 -8.79 4.87 -16.06
C SER A 181 -10.31 4.99 -16.25
N ARG A 182 -11.13 4.60 -15.26
CA ARG A 182 -12.60 4.72 -15.37
C ARG A 182 -13.09 6.10 -14.96
N SER A 183 -12.70 6.55 -13.78
CA SER A 183 -13.25 7.76 -13.13
C SER A 183 -12.19 8.80 -12.77
N ALA A 184 -10.90 8.46 -12.89
CA ALA A 184 -9.82 9.34 -12.49
C ALA A 184 -9.67 10.50 -13.49
N SER A 185 -9.58 11.73 -12.98
CA SER A 185 -9.17 12.86 -13.81
C SER A 185 -7.69 12.77 -14.15
N VAL A 186 -7.27 13.39 -15.27
CA VAL A 186 -5.88 13.40 -15.77
C VAL A 186 -4.87 13.99 -14.77
N ASN A 187 -5.29 14.68 -13.70
CA ASN A 187 -4.36 15.16 -12.68
C ASN A 187 -4.75 14.72 -11.27
N SER A 188 -5.50 13.62 -11.15
CA SER A 188 -5.87 13.04 -9.86
C SER A 188 -4.84 12.00 -9.43
N PHE A 189 -4.02 12.36 -8.46
CA PHE A 189 -3.02 11.45 -7.89
C PHE A 189 -3.13 11.41 -6.37
N GLY A 190 -2.73 10.29 -5.78
CA GLY A 190 -2.69 10.09 -4.33
C GLY A 190 -2.94 8.64 -3.97
N VAL A 191 -3.85 8.40 -3.03
CA VAL A 191 -4.32 7.07 -2.65
C VAL A 191 -5.83 7.04 -2.53
N ASP A 192 -6.40 5.85 -2.61
CA ASP A 192 -7.78 5.60 -2.23
C ASP A 192 -7.88 4.90 -0.87
N THR A 193 -9.08 4.88 -0.31
CA THR A 193 -9.42 4.12 0.90
C THR A 193 -9.33 2.62 0.63
N LEU A 194 -8.94 1.84 1.64
CA LEU A 194 -8.87 0.38 1.52
C LEU A 194 -10.25 -0.26 1.33
N TYR A 195 -11.28 0.34 1.93
CA TYR A 195 -12.68 -0.03 1.67
C TYR A 195 -13.37 1.09 0.91
N GLU A 196 -13.55 0.90 -0.39
CA GLU A 196 -14.10 1.90 -1.30
C GLU A 196 -15.46 1.43 -1.84
N PRO A 197 -16.60 1.98 -1.38
CA PRO A 197 -17.92 1.59 -1.86
C PRO A 197 -18.49 2.48 -2.98
N SER A 198 -17.79 3.56 -3.38
CA SER A 198 -18.35 4.68 -4.16
C SER A 198 -17.65 4.92 -5.51
N CYS A 199 -16.73 4.04 -5.89
CA CYS A 199 -15.85 4.09 -7.06
C CYS A 199 -15.14 5.44 -7.24
N GLN A 200 -14.60 5.94 -6.14
CA GLN A 200 -13.68 7.06 -6.10
C GLN A 200 -12.33 6.67 -6.71
N SER A 201 -11.52 7.69 -6.96
CA SER A 201 -10.17 7.52 -7.48
C SER A 201 -9.15 8.04 -6.46
N PRO A 202 -7.87 7.66 -6.60
CA PRO A 202 -6.79 8.20 -5.78
C PRO A 202 -6.80 9.72 -5.68
N ARG A 203 -6.64 10.22 -4.46
CA ARG A 203 -6.74 11.65 -4.12
C ARG A 203 -5.86 12.02 -2.93
N SER A 204 -5.57 13.31 -2.80
CA SER A 204 -4.80 13.84 -1.67
C SER A 204 -5.56 13.80 -0.34
N GLY A 205 -6.89 13.70 -0.36
CA GLY A 205 -7.73 13.74 0.85
C GLY A 205 -7.67 12.49 1.72
N ILE A 206 -6.95 11.44 1.29
CA ILE A 206 -6.82 10.17 2.02
C ILE A 206 -5.35 9.92 2.33
N GLY A 207 -5.11 9.33 3.50
CA GLY A 207 -3.80 8.86 3.91
C GLY A 207 -3.77 7.34 3.96
N LEU A 208 -2.60 6.77 3.69
CA LEU A 208 -2.38 5.33 3.73
C LEU A 208 -0.94 5.05 4.16
N THR A 209 -0.75 4.00 4.95
CA THR A 209 0.58 3.47 5.28
C THR A 209 0.60 1.97 5.07
N LEU A 210 1.65 1.48 4.39
CA LEU A 210 1.94 0.06 4.26
C LEU A 210 3.11 -0.32 5.15
N TYR A 211 2.93 -1.42 5.88
CA TYR A 211 3.92 -2.01 6.76
C TYR A 211 4.24 -3.42 6.29
N VAL A 212 5.46 -3.86 6.61
CA VAL A 212 5.95 -5.20 6.35
C VAL A 212 6.34 -5.86 7.66
N ARG A 213 6.14 -7.18 7.75
CA ARG A 213 6.80 -8.03 8.73
C ARG A 213 7.20 -9.37 8.11
N ARG A 214 8.15 -10.06 8.74
CA ARG A 214 8.44 -11.46 8.44
C ARG A 214 7.47 -12.35 9.21
N LYS A 215 6.94 -13.39 8.56
CA LYS A 215 6.15 -14.43 9.21
C LYS A 215 7.04 -15.13 10.25
N THR A 216 6.58 -15.21 11.48
CA THR A 216 7.13 -16.12 12.47
C THR A 216 6.72 -17.54 12.07
N LEU A 217 7.70 -18.38 11.73
CA LEU A 217 7.47 -19.82 11.61
C LEU A 217 7.23 -20.35 13.03
N ASN A 218 5.97 -20.66 13.35
CA ASN A 218 5.61 -21.36 14.58
C ASN A 218 5.93 -22.85 14.48
#